data_AF-A0A9D3WKE2-F1
#
_entry.id   AF-A0A9D3WKE2-F1
#
_cell.length_a   1.000
_cell.length_b   1.000
_cell.length_c   1.000
_cell.angle_alpha   90.00
_cell.angle_beta   90.00
_cell.angle_gamma   90.00
#
_symmetry.space_group_name_H-M   'P 1'
#
loop_
_entity.id
_entity.type
_entity.pdbx_description
1 polymer ?
#
loop_
_entity_poly.entity_id
_entity_poly.type
_entity_poly.pdbx_seq_one_letter_code
_entity_poly.pdbx_strand_id
1 'polypeptide(L)'
;MVSHLKGVKKSTLIDEMRKALYEYKNEHPSSSQKDLLQWVQQTFDLSVSQSTISNTLKRSSEYFSKEIKNNNVKRHKSTKYPELEKVLYKRFLQYQEKVNMTGEIIQTNSKEFLQKMYGDANSKFNFSIGWLEWFKARHRIKVLQKIW
;
A
#
# COMPACT_ATOMS: atom_id res chain seq x y z
N MET A 1 25.70 -10.49 -32.69
CA MET A 1 24.91 -9.23 -32.76
C MET A 1 24.38 -8.93 -31.37
N VAL A 2 25.04 -8.03 -30.64
CA VAL A 2 24.70 -7.70 -29.25
C VAL A 2 23.82 -6.45 -29.31
N SER A 3 22.50 -6.62 -29.26
CA SER A 3 21.57 -5.50 -29.21
C SER A 3 21.62 -4.85 -27.82
N HIS A 4 22.34 -3.74 -27.77
CA HIS A 4 22.29 -2.75 -26.71
C HIS A 4 20.84 -2.26 -26.55
N LEU A 5 20.09 -2.82 -25.60
CA LEU A 5 18.82 -2.25 -25.17
C LEU A 5 19.14 -0.99 -24.36
N LYS A 6 19.07 0.16 -25.06
CA LYS A 6 19.11 1.52 -24.51
C LYS A 6 18.31 1.57 -23.23
N GLY A 7 18.94 2.13 -22.18
CA GLY A 7 18.46 2.18 -20.81
C GLY A 7 16.98 2.47 -20.68
N VAL A 8 16.20 1.41 -20.55
CA VAL A 8 14.78 1.54 -20.29
C VAL A 8 14.62 1.97 -18.84
N LYS A 9 14.04 3.16 -18.63
CA LYS A 9 13.63 3.60 -17.30
C LYS A 9 12.64 2.56 -16.76
N LYS A 10 13.11 1.69 -15.86
CA LYS A 10 12.27 0.71 -15.15
C LYS A 10 11.20 1.48 -14.40
N SER A 11 9.98 1.51 -14.93
CA SER A 11 8.85 2.19 -14.33
C SER A 11 8.07 1.22 -13.44
N THR A 12 7.54 1.73 -12.32
CA THR A 12 6.75 0.94 -11.38
C THR A 12 5.30 0.91 -11.85
N LEU A 13 4.72 -0.28 -12.06
CA LEU A 13 3.28 -0.43 -12.31
C LEU A 13 2.48 0.10 -11.12
N ILE A 14 1.46 0.91 -11.36
CA ILE A 14 0.44 1.28 -10.36
C ILE A 14 -0.69 0.26 -10.33
N ASP A 15 -1.56 0.32 -9.31
CA ASP A 15 -2.61 -0.68 -9.13
C ASP A 15 -3.60 -0.76 -10.31
N GLU A 16 -3.91 0.37 -10.97
CA GLU A 16 -4.74 0.36 -12.20
C GLU A 16 -4.09 -0.47 -13.32
N MET A 17 -2.80 -0.27 -13.55
CA MET A 17 -2.07 -0.99 -14.59
C MET A 17 -1.95 -2.48 -14.26
N ARG A 18 -1.77 -2.83 -12.98
CA ARG A 18 -1.74 -4.22 -12.52
C ARG A 18 -3.09 -4.90 -12.72
N LYS A 19 -4.18 -4.18 -12.45
CA LYS A 19 -5.56 -4.65 -12.65
C LYS A 19 -5.83 -4.89 -14.14
N ALA A 20 -5.56 -3.91 -14.99
CA ALA A 20 -5.75 -4.03 -16.43
C ALA A 20 -4.92 -5.18 -17.03
N LEU A 21 -3.67 -5.36 -16.58
CA LEU A 21 -2.83 -6.50 -16.99
C LEU A 21 -3.45 -7.86 -16.63
N TYR A 22 -4.06 -7.97 -15.45
CA TYR A 22 -4.71 -9.19 -15.02
C TYR A 22 -5.98 -9.48 -15.84
N GLU A 23 -6.81 -8.45 -16.07
CA GLU A 23 -8.01 -8.56 -16.91
C GLU A 23 -7.65 -9.00 -18.33
N TYR A 24 -6.64 -8.38 -18.93
CA TYR A 24 -6.13 -8.76 -20.25
C TYR A 24 -5.63 -10.22 -20.28
N LYS A 25 -4.91 -10.69 -19.25
CA LYS A 25 -4.47 -12.09 -19.16
C LYS A 25 -5.64 -13.07 -18.99
N ASN A 26 -6.72 -12.67 -18.34
CA ASN A 26 -7.91 -13.50 -18.22
C ASN A 26 -8.68 -13.60 -19.54
N GLU A 27 -8.76 -12.52 -20.31
CA GLU A 27 -9.35 -12.50 -21.66
C GLU A 27 -8.50 -13.27 -22.68
N HIS A 28 -7.18 -13.25 -22.50
CA HIS A 28 -6.22 -13.93 -23.38
C HIS A 28 -5.36 -14.96 -22.61
N PRO A 29 -5.93 -16.10 -22.20
CA PRO A 29 -5.22 -17.10 -21.40
C PRO A 29 -4.03 -17.72 -22.13
N SER A 30 -4.03 -17.75 -23.46
CA SER A 30 -2.93 -18.24 -24.30
C SER A 30 -1.76 -17.28 -24.43
N SER A 31 -1.90 -16.00 -24.07
CA SER A 31 -0.82 -15.02 -24.20
C SER A 31 0.41 -15.41 -23.38
N SER A 32 1.57 -15.41 -24.03
CA SER A 32 2.85 -15.65 -23.38
C SER A 32 3.25 -14.44 -22.54
N GLN A 33 4.25 -14.62 -21.66
CA GLN A 33 4.79 -13.49 -20.90
C GLN A 33 5.44 -12.43 -21.79
N LYS A 34 5.91 -12.79 -22.99
CA LYS A 34 6.44 -11.81 -23.97
C LYS A 34 5.31 -10.95 -24.55
N ASP A 35 4.19 -11.57 -24.86
CA ASP A 35 3.01 -10.85 -25.39
C ASP A 35 2.46 -9.87 -24.35
N LEU A 36 2.45 -10.27 -23.07
CA LEU A 36 2.06 -9.39 -21.96
C LEU A 36 3.02 -8.21 -21.80
N LEU A 37 4.33 -8.42 -21.96
CA LEU A 37 5.32 -7.33 -21.91
C LEU A 37 5.10 -6.32 -23.03
N GLN A 38 4.87 -6.81 -24.25
CA GLN A 38 4.58 -5.98 -25.40
C GLN A 38 3.28 -5.20 -25.20
N TRP A 39 2.24 -5.85 -24.70
CA TRP A 39 0.97 -5.20 -24.40
C TRP A 39 1.12 -4.08 -23.35
N VAL A 40 1.87 -4.31 -22.27
CA VAL A 40 2.13 -3.27 -21.26
C VAL A 40 2.89 -2.08 -21.86
N GLN A 41 3.88 -2.34 -22.72
CA GLN A 41 4.63 -1.30 -23.40
C GLN A 41 3.75 -0.49 -24.36
N GLN A 42 2.89 -1.15 -25.13
CA GLN A 42 1.99 -0.48 -26.07
C GLN A 42 0.87 0.30 -25.37
N THR A 43 0.34 -0.25 -24.28
CA THR A 43 -0.83 0.33 -23.59
C THR A 43 -0.44 1.47 -22.66
N PHE A 44 0.70 1.37 -21.98
CA PHE A 44 1.08 2.32 -20.93
C PHE A 44 2.36 3.11 -21.24
N ASP A 45 3.05 2.85 -22.35
CA ASP A 45 4.39 3.38 -22.65
C ASP A 45 5.39 3.05 -21.53
N LEU A 46 5.23 1.88 -20.90
CA LEU A 46 6.04 1.41 -19.79
C LEU A 46 6.71 0.09 -20.14
N SER A 47 8.00 -0.02 -19.82
CA SER A 47 8.71 -1.28 -19.96
C SER A 47 9.09 -1.82 -18.60
N VAL A 48 8.61 -3.04 -18.37
CA VAL A 48 8.77 -3.79 -17.13
C VAL A 48 9.54 -5.08 -17.40
N SER A 49 10.06 -5.74 -16.37
CA SER A 49 10.72 -7.03 -16.56
C SER A 49 9.69 -8.17 -16.59
N GLN A 50 10.07 -9.29 -17.21
CA GLN A 50 9.28 -10.53 -17.18
C GLN A 50 8.95 -10.96 -15.74
N SER A 51 9.88 -10.76 -14.80
CA SER A 51 9.66 -10.99 -13.37
C SER A 51 8.58 -10.07 -12.77
N THR A 52 8.45 -8.83 -13.23
CA THR A 52 7.38 -7.92 -12.80
C THR A 52 6.01 -8.43 -13.24
N ILE A 53 5.88 -8.91 -14.49
CA ILE A 53 4.65 -9.52 -14.99
C ILE A 53 4.27 -10.73 -14.15
N SER A 54 5.21 -11.68 -13.96
CA SER A 54 4.97 -12.89 -13.17
C SER A 54 4.56 -12.58 -11.73
N ASN A 55 5.24 -11.64 -11.07
CA ASN A 55 4.92 -11.24 -9.70
C ASN A 55 3.56 -10.54 -9.60
N THR A 56 3.22 -9.72 -10.59
CA THR A 56 1.92 -9.01 -10.64
C THR A 56 0.77 -10.00 -10.78
N LEU A 57 0.88 -10.96 -11.70
CA LEU A 57 -0.13 -11.99 -11.89
C LEU A 57 -0.27 -12.89 -10.65
N LYS A 58 0.85 -13.28 -10.02
CA LYS A 58 0.85 -14.10 -8.79
C LYS A 58 0.18 -13.39 -7.61
N ARG A 59 0.39 -12.08 -7.47
CA ARG A 59 -0.15 -11.25 -6.38
C ARG A 59 -1.45 -10.55 -6.75
N SER A 60 -2.06 -10.90 -7.89
CA SER A 60 -3.31 -10.32 -8.38
C SER A 60 -4.38 -10.28 -7.29
N SER A 61 -4.59 -11.38 -6.58
CA SER A 61 -5.56 -11.49 -5.48
C SER A 61 -5.36 -10.46 -4.35
N GLU A 62 -4.13 -10.02 -4.08
CA GLU A 62 -3.86 -8.96 -3.10
C GLU A 62 -4.39 -7.60 -3.57
N TYR A 63 -4.28 -7.32 -4.88
CA TYR A 63 -4.79 -6.09 -5.48
C TYR A 63 -6.32 -6.11 -5.69
N PHE A 64 -6.93 -7.29 -5.83
CA PHE A 64 -8.37 -7.44 -6.00
C PHE A 64 -9.16 -7.55 -4.69
N SER A 65 -8.50 -7.61 -3.53
CA SER A 65 -9.17 -7.58 -2.23
C SER A 65 -9.81 -6.20 -1.98
N LYS A 66 -11.15 -6.20 -2.07
CA LYS A 66 -12.11 -5.08 -1.93
C LYS A 66 -11.61 -3.89 -1.09
N GLU A 67 -11.71 -2.72 -1.70
CA GLU A 67 -11.38 -1.37 -1.21
C GLU A 67 -9.97 -0.81 -1.50
N ILE A 68 -9.44 -1.00 -2.71
CA ILE A 68 -8.46 -0.04 -3.24
C ILE A 68 -9.21 1.27 -3.56
N LYS A 69 -9.35 2.14 -2.55
CA LYS A 69 -9.96 3.47 -2.71
C LYS A 69 -9.02 4.50 -3.36
N ASN A 70 -7.76 4.14 -3.63
CA ASN A 70 -6.72 4.99 -4.25
C ASN A 70 -5.89 4.16 -5.26
N ASN A 71 -6.25 4.19 -6.54
CA ASN A 71 -5.61 3.32 -7.53
C ASN A 71 -4.22 3.78 -8.02
N ASN A 72 -3.78 4.98 -7.60
CA ASN A 72 -2.48 5.57 -7.97
C ASN A 72 -1.33 5.16 -7.04
N VAL A 73 -1.53 4.17 -6.17
CA VAL A 73 -0.52 3.78 -5.18
C VAL A 73 0.48 2.79 -5.78
N LYS A 74 1.78 3.13 -5.72
CA LYS A 74 2.85 2.26 -6.23
C LYS A 74 3.08 1.01 -5.35
N ARG A 75 2.79 1.10 -4.04
CA ARG A 75 2.96 0.00 -3.06
C ARG A 75 2.00 0.15 -1.88
N HIS A 76 1.17 -0.85 -1.64
CA HIS A 76 0.51 -1.02 -0.34
C HIS A 76 1.56 -1.44 0.69
N LYS A 77 1.99 -0.51 1.54
CA LYS A 77 2.86 -0.85 2.68
C LYS A 77 1.95 -1.27 3.82
N SER A 78 1.85 -2.59 4.05
CA SER A 78 1.24 -3.09 5.28
C SER A 78 2.02 -2.54 6.48
N THR A 79 1.28 -2.05 7.47
CA THR A 79 1.86 -1.68 8.76
C THR A 79 2.46 -2.92 9.43
N LYS A 80 3.47 -2.74 10.28
CA LYS A 80 4.13 -3.86 10.97
C LYS A 80 3.16 -4.64 11.87
N TYR A 81 2.14 -3.94 12.40
CA TYR A 81 1.14 -4.50 13.30
C TYR A 81 -0.27 -4.14 12.80
N PRO A 82 -0.83 -4.89 11.82
CA PRO A 82 -2.12 -4.56 11.22
C PRO A 82 -3.30 -4.71 12.18
N GLU A 83 -3.28 -5.70 13.07
CA GLU A 83 -4.33 -5.88 14.07
C GLU A 83 -4.32 -4.78 15.14
N LEU A 84 -3.11 -4.36 15.56
CA LEU A 84 -2.94 -3.19 16.43
C LEU A 84 -3.57 -1.94 15.81
N GLU A 85 -3.29 -1.70 14.53
CA GLU A 85 -3.79 -0.52 13.82
C GLU A 85 -5.31 -0.51 13.69
N LYS A 86 -5.94 -1.68 13.46
CA LYS A 86 -7.40 -1.82 13.46
C LYS A 86 -8.02 -1.49 14.83
N VAL A 87 -7.45 -2.03 15.91
CA VAL A 87 -7.93 -1.77 17.28
C VAL A 87 -7.79 -0.29 17.64
N LEU A 88 -6.64 0.29 17.30
CA LEU A 88 -6.36 1.71 17.52
C LEU A 88 -7.34 2.60 16.74
N TYR A 89 -7.61 2.29 15.48
CA TYR A 89 -8.57 3.07 14.68
C TYR A 89 -9.99 2.96 15.24
N LYS A 90 -10.43 1.77 15.67
CA LYS A 90 -11.73 1.61 16.32
C LYS A 90 -11.83 2.45 17.59
N ARG A 91 -10.77 2.48 18.41
CA ARG A 91 -10.69 3.33 19.60
C ARG A 91 -10.73 4.81 19.21
N PHE A 92 -9.99 5.22 18.18
CA PHE A 92 -10.01 6.60 17.68
C PHE A 92 -11.45 7.03 17.32
N LEU A 93 -12.18 6.20 16.56
CA LEU A 93 -13.55 6.51 16.16
C LEU A 93 -14.51 6.69 17.34
N GLN A 94 -14.34 5.92 18.42
CA GLN A 94 -15.18 6.00 19.62
C GLN A 94 -14.96 7.28 20.44
N TYR A 95 -13.77 7.86 20.37
CA TYR A 95 -13.36 8.96 21.24
C TYR A 95 -13.21 10.31 20.52
N GLN A 96 -13.13 10.32 19.18
CA GLN A 96 -12.97 11.56 18.41
C GLN A 96 -14.10 12.58 18.64
N GLU A 97 -15.31 12.13 18.97
CA GLU A 97 -16.46 13.01 19.24
C GLU A 97 -16.49 13.51 20.69
N LYS A 98 -15.73 12.86 21.59
CA LYS A 98 -15.77 13.13 23.03
C LYS A 98 -14.54 13.88 23.54
N VAL A 99 -13.41 13.73 22.86
CA VAL A 99 -12.12 14.29 23.27
C VAL A 99 -11.36 14.75 22.04
N ASN A 100 -10.69 15.91 22.14
CA ASN A 100 -9.71 16.35 21.15
C ASN A 100 -8.54 15.37 21.10
N MET A 101 -8.59 14.44 20.15
CA MET A 101 -7.62 13.38 20.01
C MET A 101 -6.32 13.91 19.39
N THR A 102 -5.40 14.37 20.23
CA THR A 102 -4.09 14.87 19.80
C THR A 102 -3.20 13.73 19.30
N GLY A 103 -2.15 14.06 18.55
CA GLY A 103 -1.17 13.09 18.08
C GLY A 103 -0.51 12.30 19.21
N GLU A 104 -0.23 12.97 20.32
CA GLU A 104 0.36 12.38 21.52
C GLU A 104 -0.56 11.32 22.15
N ILE A 105 -1.86 11.60 22.25
CA ILE A 105 -2.82 10.61 22.78
C ILE A 105 -2.85 9.36 21.88
N ILE A 106 -2.82 9.54 20.56
CA ILE A 106 -2.76 8.41 19.62
C ILE A 106 -1.47 7.60 19.84
N GLN A 107 -0.32 8.25 19.99
CA GLN A 107 0.96 7.57 20.25
C GLN A 107 0.97 6.82 21.58
N THR A 108 0.44 7.42 22.65
CA THR A 108 0.32 6.77 23.98
C THR A 108 -0.57 5.55 23.91
N ASN A 109 -1.78 5.68 23.34
CA ASN A 109 -2.69 4.55 23.14
C ASN A 109 -2.04 3.44 22.31
N SER A 110 -1.26 3.80 21.29
CA SER A 110 -0.57 2.82 20.44
C SER A 110 0.46 2.00 21.21
N LYS A 111 1.21 2.64 22.13
CA LYS A 111 2.17 1.95 23.02
C LYS A 111 1.46 1.01 23.98
N GLU A 112 0.39 1.47 24.62
CA GLU A 112 -0.41 0.66 25.54
C GLU A 112 -1.00 -0.58 24.85
N PHE A 113 -1.58 -0.40 23.65
CA PHE A 113 -2.13 -1.53 22.91
C PHE A 113 -1.03 -2.49 22.42
N LEU A 114 0.13 -1.97 22.01
CA LEU A 114 1.25 -2.83 21.62
C LEU A 114 1.70 -3.72 22.79
N GLN A 115 1.85 -3.13 23.98
CA GLN A 115 2.22 -3.87 25.18
C GLN A 115 1.14 -4.89 25.56
N LYS A 116 -0.14 -4.50 25.50
CA LYS A 116 -1.26 -5.39 25.85
C LYS A 116 -1.41 -6.58 24.89
N MET A 117 -1.19 -6.36 23.59
CA MET A 117 -1.39 -7.40 22.57
C MET A 117 -0.16 -8.30 22.38
N TYR A 118 1.05 -7.77 22.56
CA TYR A 118 2.28 -8.46 22.19
C TYR A 118 3.34 -8.54 23.30
N GLY A 119 3.03 -8.03 24.49
CA GLY A 119 3.94 -8.01 25.64
C GLY A 119 5.18 -7.12 25.44
N ASP A 120 6.11 -7.19 26.40
CA ASP A 120 7.32 -6.36 26.43
C ASP A 120 8.36 -6.73 25.35
N ALA A 121 8.20 -7.87 24.67
CA ALA A 121 9.09 -8.31 23.59
C ALA A 121 9.12 -7.32 22.40
N ASN A 122 8.09 -6.48 22.26
CA ASN A 122 7.96 -5.50 21.17
C ASN A 122 8.15 -4.03 21.61
N SER A 123 8.57 -3.78 22.86
CA SER A 123 8.70 -2.43 23.46
C SER A 123 9.60 -1.45 22.70
N LYS A 124 10.47 -1.96 21.81
CA LYS A 124 11.37 -1.16 20.96
C LYS A 124 10.69 -0.51 19.75
N PHE A 125 9.42 -0.80 19.47
CA PHE A 125 8.74 -0.17 18.33
C PHE A 125 8.46 1.31 18.60
N ASN A 126 9.07 2.18 17.80
CA ASN A 126 8.89 3.62 17.93
C ASN A 126 7.70 4.11 17.11
N PHE A 127 6.65 4.56 17.79
CA PHE A 127 5.52 5.28 17.18
C PHE A 127 5.91 6.73 16.86
N SER A 128 6.81 6.91 15.89
CA SER A 128 7.33 8.22 15.49
C SER A 128 6.27 9.13 14.88
N ILE A 129 6.59 10.42 14.71
CA ILE A 129 5.75 11.39 14.00
C ILE A 129 5.41 10.89 12.59
N GLY A 130 6.40 10.35 11.87
CA GLY A 130 6.17 9.77 10.54
C GLY A 130 5.19 8.58 10.59
N TRP A 131 5.30 7.68 11.57
CA TRP A 131 4.32 6.60 11.71
C TRP A 131 2.90 7.14 11.93
N LEU A 132 2.76 8.18 12.77
CA LEU A 132 1.48 8.83 13.04
C LEU A 132 0.89 9.51 11.79
N GLU A 133 1.71 10.19 10.98
CA GLU A 133 1.27 10.77 9.71
C GLU A 133 0.77 9.70 8.75
N TRP A 134 1.50 8.59 8.62
CA TRP A 134 1.08 7.46 7.80
C TRP A 134 -0.21 6.80 8.31
N PHE A 135 -0.36 6.66 9.63
CA PHE A 135 -1.60 6.17 10.26
C PHE A 135 -2.78 7.09 9.90
N LYS A 136 -2.63 8.41 10.09
CA LYS A 136 -3.65 9.40 9.73
C LYS A 136 -3.99 9.37 8.25
N ALA A 137 -2.98 9.27 7.38
CA ALA A 137 -3.17 9.20 5.93
C ALA A 137 -3.95 7.94 5.51
N ARG A 138 -3.62 6.77 6.07
CA ARG A 138 -4.34 5.51 5.81
C ARG A 138 -5.80 5.58 6.25
N HIS A 139 -6.07 6.24 7.37
CA HIS A 139 -7.41 6.37 7.95
C HIS A 139 -8.16 7.65 7.57
N ARG A 140 -7.62 8.48 6.66
CA ARG A 140 -8.17 9.78 6.24
C ARG A 140 -8.54 10.68 7.43
N ILE A 141 -7.77 10.60 8.51
CA ILE A 141 -7.93 11.48 9.66
C ILE A 141 -7.45 12.87 9.23
N LYS A 142 -8.41 13.75 8.92
CA LYS A 142 -8.12 15.14 8.55
C LYS A 142 -7.47 15.81 9.75
N VAL A 143 -6.16 16.06 9.65
CA VAL A 143 -5.53 17.04 10.53
C VAL A 143 -6.17 18.36 10.14
N LEU A 144 -7.00 18.92 11.01
CA LEU A 144 -7.27 20.35 10.97
C LEU A 144 -5.91 21.01 11.19
N GLN A 145 -5.20 21.31 10.11
CA GLN A 145 -4.09 22.24 10.18
C GLN A 145 -4.73 23.55 10.65
N LYS A 146 -4.50 23.89 11.92
CA LYS A 146 -4.69 25.26 12.39
C LYS A 146 -3.76 26.11 11.54
N ILE A 147 -4.36 26.75 10.54
CA ILE A 147 -3.79 27.88 9.84
C ILE A 147 -3.54 28.93 10.92
N TRP A 148 -2.27 29.26 11.15
CA TRP A 148 -1.83 30.51 11.78
C TRP A 148 -1.09 31.29 10.70
#